data_AF-A0A1M7UZU5-F1
#
_entry.id   AF-A0A1M7UZU5-F1
#
_cell.length_a   1.000
_cell.length_b   1.000
_cell.length_c   1.000
_cell.angle_alpha   90.00
_cell.angle_beta   90.00
_cell.angle_gamma   90.00
#
_symmetry.space_group_name_H-M   'P 1'
#
loop_
_entity.id
_entity.type
_entity.pdbx_description
1 polymer ?
#
loop_
_entity_poly.entity_id
_entity_poly.type
_entity_poly.pdbx_seq_one_letter_code
_entity_poly.pdbx_strand_id
1 'polypeptide(L)'
;MLKPSEVKKAAKMMEADNFRFRSFLKNHADEEELDKQFLALHNELFADYDCRSCRNCCKMYKGTFQEEELEKAAGYMKLTADQFKEFFLEFDQREYNYKKPSTGPVIS
;
A
#
# COMPACT_ATOMS: atom_id res chain seq x y z
N MET A 1 -10.91 -6.37 14.69
CA MET A 1 -9.62 -6.11 14.02
C MET A 1 -8.85 -5.01 14.73
N LEU A 2 -7.50 -5.02 14.68
CA LEU A 2 -6.69 -3.92 15.21
C LEU A 2 -6.94 -2.63 14.44
N LYS A 3 -6.92 -1.48 15.12
CA LYS A 3 -7.00 -0.22 14.39
C LYS A 3 -5.74 -0.04 13.53
N PRO A 4 -5.88 0.56 12.34
CA PRO A 4 -4.75 0.80 11.43
C PRO A 4 -3.57 1.55 12.07
N SER A 5 -3.83 2.42 13.05
CA SER A 5 -2.81 3.13 13.85
C SER A 5 -2.02 2.24 14.81
N GLU A 6 -2.56 1.08 15.19
CA GLU A 6 -2.01 0.18 16.21
C GLU A 6 -1.22 -0.99 15.60
N VAL A 7 -1.45 -1.29 14.32
CA VAL A 7 -0.85 -2.43 13.59
C VAL A 7 0.67 -2.46 13.74
N LYS A 8 1.37 -1.32 13.60
CA LYS A 8 2.84 -1.28 13.70
C LYS A 8 3.34 -1.67 15.10
N LYS A 9 2.65 -1.22 16.15
CA LYS A 9 3.01 -1.53 17.54
C LYS A 9 2.78 -3.01 17.83
N ALA A 10 1.60 -3.53 17.47
CA ALA A 10 1.26 -4.94 17.65
C ALA A 10 2.20 -5.88 16.88
N ALA A 11 2.53 -5.54 15.63
CA ALA A 11 3.47 -6.31 14.82
C ALA A 11 4.86 -6.41 15.47
N LYS A 12 5.35 -5.32 16.07
CA LYS A 12 6.62 -5.30 16.80
C LYS A 12 6.56 -6.13 18.09
N MET A 13 5.45 -6.08 18.83
CA MET A 13 5.28 -6.88 20.05
C MET A 13 5.26 -8.38 19.76
N MET A 14 4.71 -8.79 18.63
CA MET A 14 4.56 -10.19 18.22
C MET A 14 5.66 -10.65 17.25
N GLU A 15 6.73 -9.88 17.06
CA GLU A 15 7.71 -10.09 15.97
C GLU A 15 8.35 -11.50 16.01
N ALA A 16 8.79 -11.93 17.20
CA ALA A 16 9.42 -13.24 17.37
C ALA A 16 8.45 -14.40 17.09
N ASP A 17 7.20 -14.30 17.56
CA ASP A 17 6.19 -15.33 17.35
C ASP A 17 5.72 -15.37 15.89
N ASN A 18 5.53 -14.21 15.27
CA ASN A 18 5.24 -14.10 13.85
C ASN A 18 6.35 -14.73 13.00
N PHE A 19 7.61 -14.52 13.36
CA PHE A 19 8.74 -15.13 12.67
C PHE A 19 8.71 -16.66 12.79
N ARG A 20 8.46 -17.20 13.99
CA ARG A 20 8.34 -18.64 14.23
C ARG A 20 7.17 -19.25 13.47
N PHE A 21 6.00 -18.61 13.51
CA PHE A 21 4.81 -19.08 12.82
C PHE A 21 4.98 -19.06 11.30
N ARG A 22 5.55 -17.98 10.73
CA ARG A 22 5.86 -17.92 9.29
C ARG A 22 6.85 -19.00 8.87
N SER A 23 7.84 -19.28 9.71
CA SER A 23 8.81 -20.36 9.45
C SER A 23 8.15 -21.74 9.51
N PHE A 24 7.23 -21.96 10.44
CA PHE A 24 6.45 -23.18 10.53
C PHE A 24 5.60 -23.39 9.27
N LEU A 25 4.82 -22.39 8.87
CA LEU A 25 3.96 -22.47 7.67
C LEU A 25 4.77 -22.82 6.42
N LYS A 26 5.91 -22.17 6.20
CA LYS A 26 6.77 -22.43 5.03
C LYS A 26 7.29 -23.86 4.93
N ASN A 27 7.50 -24.53 6.06
CA ASN A 27 8.11 -25.86 6.09
C ASN A 27 7.07 -26.99 6.18
N HIS A 28 5.85 -26.68 6.63
CA HIS A 28 4.89 -27.70 7.05
C HIS A 28 3.48 -27.52 6.50
N ALA A 29 3.13 -26.36 5.93
CA ALA A 29 1.82 -26.16 5.32
C ALA A 29 1.83 -26.65 3.87
N ASP A 30 0.70 -27.21 3.44
CA ASP A 30 0.40 -27.39 2.03
C ASP A 30 0.13 -26.02 1.39
N GLU A 31 0.72 -25.76 0.22
CA GLU A 31 0.71 -24.43 -0.40
C GLU A 31 -0.69 -24.05 -0.91
N GLU A 32 -1.42 -24.98 -1.54
CA GLU A 32 -2.76 -24.70 -2.07
C GLU A 32 -3.77 -24.49 -0.94
N GLU A 33 -3.70 -25.31 0.11
CA GLU A 33 -4.57 -25.15 1.27
C GLU A 33 -4.26 -23.86 2.04
N LEU A 34 -2.98 -23.52 2.20
CA LEU A 34 -2.57 -22.26 2.83
C LEU A 34 -3.08 -21.04 2.05
N ASP A 35 -3.02 -21.08 0.72
CA ASP A 35 -3.53 -19.99 -0.13
C ASP A 35 -5.04 -19.81 0.01
N LYS A 36 -5.81 -20.91 0.01
CA LYS A 36 -7.27 -20.89 0.24
C LYS A 36 -7.62 -20.32 1.60
N GLN A 37 -6.93 -20.75 2.66
CA GLN A 37 -7.14 -20.23 4.01
C GLN A 37 -6.80 -18.74 4.09
N PHE A 38 -5.70 -18.33 3.47
CA PHE A 38 -5.30 -16.92 3.43
C PHE A 38 -6.32 -16.06 2.68
N LEU A 39 -6.85 -16.52 1.54
CA LEU A 39 -7.87 -15.82 0.78
C LEU A 39 -9.19 -15.67 1.57
N ALA A 40 -9.64 -16.74 2.22
CA ALA A 40 -10.84 -16.72 3.05
C ALA A 40 -10.69 -15.70 4.20
N LEU A 41 -9.58 -15.78 4.93
CA LEU A 41 -9.27 -14.84 5.99
C LEU A 41 -9.13 -13.42 5.45
N HIS A 42 -8.46 -13.20 4.32
CA HIS A 42 -8.34 -11.89 3.69
C HIS A 42 -9.72 -11.28 3.43
N ASN A 43 -10.63 -12.02 2.80
CA ASN A 43 -11.97 -11.54 2.48
C ASN A 43 -12.77 -11.20 3.75
N GLU A 44 -12.72 -12.05 4.78
CA GLU A 44 -13.39 -11.80 6.06
C GLU A 44 -12.82 -10.55 6.76
N LEU A 45 -11.51 -10.50 6.89
CA LEU A 45 -10.79 -9.49 7.64
C LEU A 45 -10.82 -8.12 6.96
N PHE A 46 -10.78 -8.09 5.62
CA PHE A 46 -10.79 -6.85 4.85
C PHE A 46 -12.19 -6.36 4.47
N ALA A 47 -13.25 -7.14 4.72
CA ALA A 47 -14.63 -6.69 4.49
C ALA A 47 -14.92 -5.33 5.15
N ASP A 48 -14.40 -5.14 6.37
CA ASP A 48 -14.60 -3.92 7.16
C ASP A 48 -13.30 -3.11 7.40
N TYR A 49 -12.20 -3.46 6.71
CA TYR A 49 -10.89 -2.79 6.90
C TYR A 49 -10.63 -1.74 5.81
N ASP A 50 -10.79 -0.46 6.16
CA ASP A 50 -10.43 0.64 5.26
C ASP A 50 -8.91 0.90 5.29
N CYS A 51 -8.18 0.43 4.27
CA CYS A 51 -6.74 0.66 4.15
C CYS A 51 -6.35 2.14 3.89
N ARG A 52 -7.31 2.98 3.46
CA ARG A 52 -7.10 4.42 3.23
C ARG A 52 -6.91 5.18 4.54
N SER A 53 -7.27 4.59 5.67
CA SER A 53 -7.10 5.17 7.00
C SER A 53 -5.62 5.24 7.43
N CYS A 54 -4.82 4.18 7.26
CA CYS A 54 -3.38 4.19 7.62
C CYS A 54 -2.47 4.62 6.48
N ARG A 55 -2.83 4.23 5.24
CA ARG A 55 -2.02 4.45 4.03
C ARG A 55 -0.60 3.91 4.16
N ASN A 56 -0.36 2.90 5.00
CA ASN A 56 1.00 2.38 5.24
C ASN A 56 1.63 1.85 3.95
N CYS A 57 0.88 1.05 3.18
CA CYS A 57 1.31 0.58 1.86
C CYS A 57 1.51 1.76 0.90
N CYS A 58 0.58 2.72 0.84
CA CYS A 58 0.66 3.86 -0.07
C CYS A 58 1.82 4.84 0.24
N LYS A 59 2.30 4.87 1.49
CA LYS A 59 3.46 5.66 1.94
C LYS A 59 4.78 4.94 1.72
N MET A 60 4.79 3.61 1.89
CA MET A 60 6.00 2.81 1.78
C MET A 60 6.34 2.48 0.32
N TYR A 61 5.33 2.13 -0.48
CA TYR A 61 5.53 1.79 -1.87
C TYR A 61 5.47 3.04 -2.74
N LYS A 62 6.53 3.27 -3.50
CA LYS A 62 6.52 4.20 -4.63
C LYS A 62 5.67 3.57 -5.73
N GLY A 63 4.42 3.99 -5.82
CA GLY A 63 3.58 3.70 -6.98
C GLY A 63 4.01 4.59 -8.15
N THR A 64 4.04 4.00 -9.33
CA THR A 64 4.12 4.72 -10.60
C THR A 64 2.70 5.04 -11.05
N PHE A 65 2.53 6.11 -11.82
CA PHE A 65 1.28 6.43 -12.49
C PHE A 65 1.43 6.23 -13.98
N GLN A 66 0.44 5.59 -14.60
CA GLN A 66 0.23 5.63 -16.04
C GLN A 66 -0.50 6.92 -16.43
N GLU A 67 -0.37 7.34 -17.69
CA GLU A 67 -0.93 8.61 -18.16
C GLU A 67 -2.45 8.69 -17.99
N GLU A 68 -3.16 7.59 -18.27
CA GLU A 68 -4.61 7.49 -18.04
C GLU A 68 -5.00 7.62 -16.56
N GLU A 69 -4.13 7.21 -15.63
CA GLU A 69 -4.36 7.32 -14.19
C GLU A 69 -4.16 8.77 -13.72
N LEU A 70 -3.23 9.51 -14.35
CA LEU A 70 -2.98 10.92 -14.07
C LEU A 70 -4.19 11.78 -14.41
N GLU A 71 -4.79 11.56 -15.58
CA GLU A 71 -5.99 12.30 -16.00
C GLU A 71 -7.16 12.06 -15.05
N LYS A 72 -7.38 10.80 -14.64
CA LYS A 72 -8.44 10.44 -13.68
C LYS A 72 -8.19 11.05 -12.31
N ALA A 73 -6.96 10.99 -11.81
CA ALA A 73 -6.60 11.56 -10.51
C ALA A 73 -6.72 13.10 -10.51
N ALA A 74 -6.24 13.76 -11.57
CA ALA A 74 -6.36 15.19 -11.76
C ALA A 74 -7.84 15.62 -11.84
N GLY A 75 -8.65 14.90 -12.62
CA GLY A 75 -10.09 15.16 -12.76
C GLY A 75 -10.85 15.03 -11.44
N TYR A 76 -10.53 14.04 -10.61
CA TYR A 76 -11.10 13.91 -9.26
C TYR A 76 -10.78 15.12 -8.37
N MET A 77 -9.61 15.72 -8.56
CA MET A 77 -9.16 16.92 -7.83
C MET A 77 -9.55 18.24 -8.52
N LYS A 78 -10.25 18.17 -9.67
CA LYS A 78 -10.58 19.33 -10.51
C LYS A 78 -9.35 20.14 -10.95
N LEU A 79 -8.25 19.43 -11.22
CA LEU A 79 -6.99 19.97 -11.74
C LEU A 79 -6.77 19.48 -13.17
N THR A 80 -5.89 20.16 -13.91
CA THR A 80 -5.33 19.59 -15.14
C THR A 80 -4.29 18.51 -14.80
N ALA A 81 -4.02 17.60 -15.74
CA ALA A 81 -2.97 16.59 -15.57
C ALA A 81 -1.60 17.22 -15.28
N ASP A 82 -1.28 18.35 -15.92
CA ASP A 82 -0.03 19.07 -15.69
C ASP A 82 0.05 19.68 -14.28
N GLN A 83 -1.03 20.31 -13.81
CA GLN A 83 -1.11 20.80 -12.43
C GLN A 83 -0.98 19.66 -11.40
N PHE A 84 -1.58 18.51 -11.69
CA PHE A 84 -1.46 17.34 -10.82
C PHE A 84 -0.02 16.81 -10.78
N LYS A 85 0.65 16.71 -11.94
CA LYS A 85 2.06 16.32 -12.05
C LYS A 85 2.94 17.28 -11.24
N GLU A 86 2.74 18.58 -11.38
CA GLU A 86 3.51 19.61 -10.68
C GLU A 86 3.34 19.56 -9.16
N PHE A 87 2.09 19.49 -8.67
CA PHE A 87 1.83 19.56 -7.22
C PHE A 87 2.09 18.25 -6.47
N PHE A 88 1.93 17.10 -7.15
CA PHE A 88 1.85 15.80 -6.46
C PHE A 88 2.86 14.76 -6.93
N LEU A 89 3.65 15.01 -7.98
CA LEU A 89 4.56 14.02 -8.57
C LEU A 89 5.97 14.55 -8.82
N GLU A 90 6.94 13.65 -8.83
CA GLU A 90 8.31 13.85 -9.29
C GLU A 90 8.56 12.95 -10.50
N PHE A 91 9.23 13.46 -11.52
CA PHE A 91 9.62 12.65 -12.67
C PHE A 91 10.90 11.87 -12.35
N ASP A 92 10.83 10.54 -12.40
CA ASP A 92 11.98 9.66 -12.26
C ASP A 92 12.65 9.47 -13.64
N GLN A 93 13.82 10.08 -13.80
CA GLN A 93 14.59 10.01 -15.04
C GLN A 93 15.12 8.61 -15.37
N ARG A 94 15.25 7.71 -14.38
CA ARG A 94 15.80 6.36 -14.58
C ARG A 94 14.76 5.39 -15.10
N GLU A 95 13.55 5.47 -14.55
CA GLU A 95 12.43 4.62 -14.96
C GLU A 95 11.49 5.31 -15.96
N TYR A 96 11.80 6.56 -16.32
CA TYR A 96 11.09 7.37 -17.30
C TYR A 96 9.58 7.47 -17.00
N ASN A 97 9.25 7.71 -15.73
CA ASN A 97 7.86 7.73 -15.24
C ASN A 97 7.66 8.75 -14.11
N TYR A 98 6.40 9.09 -13.82
CA TYR A 98 6.06 9.94 -12.68
C TYR A 98 5.83 9.11 -11.41
N LYS A 99 6.43 9.56 -10.30
CA LYS A 99 6.33 8.93 -8.98
C LYS A 99 5.90 9.93 -7.93
N LYS A 100 5.40 9.44 -6.79
CA LYS A 100 5.08 10.29 -5.64
C LYS A 100 6.38 10.86 -5.02
N PRO A 101 6.40 12.16 -4.63
CA PRO A 101 7.52 12.78 -3.95
C PRO A 101 7.81 12.09 -2.61
N SER A 102 9.07 12.08 -2.22
CA SER A 102 9.50 11.50 -0.94
C SER A 102 9.08 12.32 0.29
N THR A 103 8.77 13.60 0.10
CA THR A 103 8.53 14.60 1.16
C THR A 103 7.07 15.06 1.28
N GLY A 104 6.15 14.46 0.51
CA GLY A 104 4.76 14.91 0.42
C GLY A 104 4.53 15.87 -0.76
N PRO A 105 3.29 16.38 -0.94
CA PRO A 105 2.97 17.24 -2.07
C PRO A 105 3.79 18.54 -2.02
N VAL A 106 4.27 18.99 -3.18
CA VAL A 106 4.94 20.28 -3.35
C VAL A 106 3.85 21.34 -3.51
N ILE A 107 3.25 21.73 -2.39
CA ILE A 107 2.26 22.82 -2.38
C ILE A 107 3.04 24.11 -2.10
N SER A 108 3.23 24.92 -3.14
CA SER A 108 3.69 26.32 -3.02
C SER A 108 2.57 27.22 -2.52
#